data_AF-A0A377GYB9-F1
#
_entry.id   AF-A0A377GYB9-F1
#
_cell.length_a   1.000
_cell.length_b   1.000
_cell.length_c   1.000
_cell.angle_alpha   90.00
_cell.angle_beta   90.00
_cell.angle_gamma   90.00
#
_symmetry.space_group_name_H-M   'P 1'
#
loop_
_entity.id
_entity.type
_entity.pdbx_description
1 polymer ?
#
loop_
_entity_poly.entity_id
_entity_poly.type
_entity_poly.pdbx_seq_one_letter_code
_entity_poly.pdbx_strand_id
1 'polypeptide(L)'
;MDRSILKTEIFNQLDMKDLLKKEEEIRIALLGNPNDIELLRGLAILLYHKGDYSGAIKIYKKVLDYRDNKAEGLAFLGQLYYENEDYLNAIKAFEKSLDIDPDVAFVHFLLGNAYSRAGKLMEAVMSYDFAIFLDLDIYKAHIDFAQKYEKMGLLERALKEYTIAYEIDPREKNVSDKIRELKKKLELKVI
;
A
#
# COMPACT_ATOMS: atom_id res chain seq x y z
N MET A 1 -2.26 -15.60 9.75
CA MET A 1 -1.34 -14.62 10.35
C MET A 1 -1.74 -13.27 9.80
N ASP A 2 -1.85 -12.27 10.67
CA ASP A 2 -2.57 -11.03 10.40
C ASP A 2 -1.94 -10.25 9.23
N ARG A 3 -2.69 -10.05 8.14
CA ARG A 3 -2.26 -9.37 6.90
C ARG A 3 -2.07 -7.85 7.10
N SER A 4 -2.05 -7.39 8.36
CA SER A 4 -2.10 -5.98 8.78
C SER A 4 -0.77 -5.40 9.26
N ILE A 5 0.24 -6.23 9.56
CA ILE A 5 1.46 -5.79 10.27
C ILE A 5 2.27 -4.77 9.45
N LEU A 6 2.53 -5.05 8.17
CA LEU A 6 3.28 -4.13 7.29
C LEU A 6 2.59 -2.76 7.18
N LYS A 7 1.26 -2.76 7.07
CA LYS A 7 0.45 -1.52 7.02
C LYS A 7 0.56 -0.76 8.33
N THR A 8 0.51 -1.45 9.46
CA THR A 8 0.69 -0.85 10.79
C THR A 8 2.09 -0.28 10.97
N GLU A 9 3.14 -0.99 10.55
CA GLU A 9 4.52 -0.52 10.64
C GLU A 9 4.77 0.76 9.82
N ILE A 10 4.14 0.89 8.65
CA ILE A 10 4.31 2.06 7.78
C ILE A 10 3.52 3.28 8.28
N PHE A 11 2.27 3.09 8.70
CA PHE A 11 1.36 4.22 8.99
C PHE A 11 1.31 4.66 10.46
N ASN A 12 2.03 3.99 11.36
CA ASN A 12 2.06 4.40 12.77
C ASN A 12 2.79 5.75 12.93
N GLN A 13 2.15 6.73 13.58
CA GLN A 13 2.78 8.02 13.90
C GLN A 13 3.40 7.98 15.29
N LEU A 14 4.68 8.35 15.39
CA LEU A 14 5.44 8.41 16.64
C LEU A 14 6.01 9.81 16.85
N ASP A 15 6.03 10.29 18.10
CA ASP A 15 6.65 11.56 18.48
C ASP A 15 8.18 11.48 18.34
N MET A 16 8.82 12.54 17.82
CA MET A 16 10.26 12.59 17.58
C MET A 16 11.11 12.41 18.84
N LYS A 17 10.64 12.86 20.00
CA LYS A 17 11.35 12.70 21.27
C LYS A 17 11.33 11.24 21.72
N ASP A 18 10.20 10.57 21.51
CA ASP A 18 10.05 9.15 21.83
C ASP A 18 10.90 8.28 20.88
N LEU A 19 11.00 8.68 19.59
CA LEU A 19 11.87 8.00 18.62
C LEU A 19 13.34 8.04 19.05
N LEU A 20 13.86 9.19 19.48
CA LEU A 20 15.27 9.32 19.87
C LEU A 20 15.61 8.47 21.10
N LYS A 21 14.77 8.52 22.14
CA LYS A 21 14.97 7.73 23.35
C LYS A 21 14.95 6.23 23.05
N LYS A 22 13.98 5.79 22.24
CA LYS A 22 13.83 4.38 21.86
C LYS A 22 14.99 3.89 21.01
N GLU A 23 15.57 4.74 20.15
CA GLU A 23 16.77 4.40 19.41
C GLU A 23 17.95 4.06 20.32
N GLU A 24 18.20 4.91 21.31
CA GLU A 24 19.32 4.76 22.24
C GLU A 24 19.18 3.44 23.03
N GLU A 25 17.99 3.16 23.55
CA GLU A 25 17.67 1.91 24.24
C GLU A 25 17.94 0.68 23.36
N ILE A 26 17.49 0.70 22.10
CA ILE A 26 17.71 -0.41 21.16
C ILE A 26 19.20 -0.58 20.84
N ARG A 27 19.92 0.51 20.59
CA ARG A 27 21.36 0.47 20.28
C ARG A 27 22.18 -0.08 21.44
N ILE A 28 21.85 0.29 22.68
CA ILE A 28 22.48 -0.25 23.88
C ILE A 28 22.20 -1.75 24.00
N ALA A 29 20.94 -2.19 23.79
CA ALA A 29 20.60 -3.60 23.84
C ALA A 29 21.34 -4.44 22.77
N LEU A 30 21.53 -3.89 21.57
CA LEU A 30 22.30 -4.51 20.50
C LEU A 30 23.80 -4.65 20.81
N LEU A 31 24.36 -3.93 21.80
CA LEU A 31 25.74 -4.16 22.24
C LEU A 31 25.90 -5.54 22.91
N GLY A 32 24.87 -5.99 23.63
CA GLY A 32 24.84 -7.30 24.28
C GLY A 32 24.44 -8.44 23.35
N ASN A 33 23.58 -8.16 22.35
CA ASN A 33 23.16 -9.12 21.35
C ASN A 33 23.12 -8.49 19.94
N PRO A 34 24.26 -8.40 19.22
CA PRO A 34 24.35 -7.66 17.95
C PRO A 34 23.52 -8.21 16.78
N ASN A 35 23.06 -9.45 16.90
CA ASN A 35 22.29 -10.15 15.87
C ASN A 35 20.86 -10.44 16.33
N ASP A 36 20.37 -9.72 17.33
CA ASP A 36 18.97 -9.83 17.77
C ASP A 36 18.04 -9.29 16.67
N ILE A 37 17.26 -10.18 16.07
CA ILE A 37 16.48 -9.87 14.87
C ILE A 37 15.32 -8.92 15.17
N GLU A 38 14.68 -9.08 16.33
CA GLU A 38 13.58 -8.21 16.73
C GLU A 38 14.10 -6.80 17.03
N LEU A 39 15.26 -6.67 17.69
CA LEU A 39 15.89 -5.38 17.91
C LEU A 39 16.38 -4.73 16.61
N LEU A 40 16.96 -5.50 15.69
CA LEU A 40 17.38 -5.00 14.38
C LEU A 40 16.18 -4.56 13.53
N ARG A 41 15.07 -5.33 13.54
CA ARG A 41 13.80 -4.96 12.89
C ARG A 41 13.24 -3.67 13.48
N GLY A 42 13.16 -3.58 14.81
CA GLY A 42 12.71 -2.40 15.53
C GLY A 42 13.56 -1.16 15.25
N LEU A 43 14.88 -1.31 15.18
CA LEU A 43 15.80 -0.22 14.83
C LEU A 43 15.58 0.28 13.40
N ALA A 44 15.39 -0.62 12.44
CA ALA A 44 15.15 -0.24 11.06
C ALA A 44 13.81 0.50 10.86
N ILE A 45 12.73 0.05 11.52
CA ILE A 45 11.43 0.75 11.53
C ILE A 45 11.57 2.13 12.17
N LEU A 46 12.35 2.24 13.24
CA LEU A 46 12.58 3.52 13.87
C LEU A 46 13.36 4.49 12.97
N LEU A 47 14.40 4.01 12.28
CA LEU A 47 15.14 4.80 11.29
C LEU A 47 14.24 5.22 10.12
N TYR A 48 13.32 4.35 9.68
CA TYR A 48 12.30 4.68 8.68
C TYR A 48 11.45 5.88 9.12
N HIS A 49 10.88 5.87 10.32
CA HIS A 49 10.07 6.99 10.82
C HIS A 49 10.88 8.28 11.02
N LYS A 50 12.20 8.18 11.25
CA LYS A 50 13.10 9.32 11.33
C LYS A 50 13.54 9.86 9.95
N GLY A 51 13.17 9.19 8.86
CA GLY A 51 13.60 9.52 7.50
C GLY A 51 15.02 9.06 7.15
N ASP A 52 15.71 8.31 8.01
CA ASP A 52 17.01 7.70 7.68
C ASP A 52 16.81 6.36 6.96
N TYR A 53 16.34 6.46 5.73
CA TYR A 53 16.05 5.29 4.90
C TYR A 53 17.33 4.52 4.54
N SER A 54 18.44 5.21 4.34
CA SER A 54 19.73 4.59 4.02
C SER A 54 20.25 3.69 5.17
N GLY A 55 20.15 4.17 6.42
CA GLY A 55 20.47 3.42 7.62
C GLY A 55 19.50 2.27 7.82
N ALA A 56 18.20 2.50 7.63
CA ALA A 56 17.18 1.47 7.72
C ALA A 56 17.45 0.31 6.74
N ILE A 57 17.75 0.61 5.46
CA ILE A 57 18.06 -0.41 4.44
C ILE A 57 19.25 -1.27 4.86
N LYS A 58 20.32 -0.65 5.37
CA LYS A 58 21.53 -1.37 5.78
C LYS A 58 21.24 -2.35 6.92
N ILE A 59 20.41 -1.97 7.87
CA ILE A 59 20.02 -2.81 9.01
C ILE A 59 19.06 -3.90 8.55
N TYR A 60 18.04 -3.55 7.78
CA TYR A 60 16.99 -4.48 7.37
C TYR A 60 17.50 -5.58 6.42
N LYS A 61 18.54 -5.30 5.62
CA LYS A 61 19.24 -6.34 4.85
C LYS A 61 19.80 -7.46 5.73
N LYS A 62 20.28 -7.16 6.94
CA LYS A 62 20.76 -8.17 7.88
C LYS A 62 19.60 -9.00 8.45
N VAL A 63 18.43 -8.38 8.65
CA VAL A 63 17.22 -9.05 9.13
C VAL A 63 16.76 -10.10 8.12
N LEU A 64 16.83 -9.79 6.82
CA LEU A 64 16.41 -10.69 5.74
C LEU A 64 17.28 -11.95 5.56
N ASP A 65 18.46 -12.01 6.16
CA ASP A 65 19.29 -13.23 6.15
C ASP A 65 18.68 -14.33 7.04
N TYR A 66 17.68 -14.00 7.86
CA TYR A 66 16.98 -14.91 8.76
C TYR A 66 15.64 -15.35 8.13
N ARG A 67 15.28 -16.64 8.31
CA ARG A 67 14.27 -17.32 7.46
C ARG A 67 12.81 -16.92 7.74
N ASP A 68 12.52 -16.37 8.91
CA ASP A 68 11.13 -16.11 9.29
C ASP A 68 10.57 -14.89 8.53
N ASN A 69 9.36 -15.05 8.00
CA ASN A 69 8.56 -13.99 7.36
C ASN A 69 9.24 -13.25 6.19
N LYS A 70 9.94 -14.00 5.34
CA LYS A 70 10.72 -13.48 4.21
C LYS A 70 9.92 -12.61 3.22
N ALA A 71 8.65 -12.94 2.97
CA ALA A 71 7.79 -12.15 2.08
C ALA A 71 7.56 -10.73 2.64
N GLU A 72 7.04 -10.64 3.87
CA GLU A 72 6.80 -9.36 4.54
C GLU A 72 8.08 -8.53 4.67
N GLY A 73 9.21 -9.18 5.00
CA GLY A 73 10.50 -8.50 5.04
C GLY A 73 10.94 -7.94 3.69
N LEU A 74 10.70 -8.66 2.60
CA LEU A 74 11.01 -8.17 1.25
C LEU A 74 10.12 -6.98 0.89
N ALA A 75 8.84 -7.01 1.26
CA ALA A 75 7.94 -5.87 1.07
C ALA A 75 8.38 -4.64 1.88
N PHE A 76 8.76 -4.81 3.15
CA PHE A 76 9.27 -3.69 3.95
C PHE A 76 10.57 -3.13 3.37
N LEU A 77 11.50 -3.98 2.94
CA LEU A 77 12.71 -3.53 2.25
C LEU A 77 12.38 -2.77 0.96
N GLY A 78 11.35 -3.20 0.21
CA GLY A 78 10.83 -2.47 -0.94
C GLY A 78 10.35 -1.07 -0.58
N GLN A 79 9.62 -0.92 0.53
CA GLN A 79 9.19 0.38 1.03
C GLN A 79 10.38 1.28 1.38
N LEU A 80 11.39 0.73 2.08
CA LEU A 80 12.59 1.50 2.42
C LEU A 80 13.31 2.01 1.17
N TYR A 81 13.41 1.21 0.11
CA TYR A 81 13.98 1.66 -1.16
C TYR A 81 13.12 2.72 -1.84
N TYR A 82 11.79 2.58 -1.83
CA TYR A 82 10.87 3.55 -2.41
C TYR A 82 11.05 4.94 -1.78
N GLU A 83 11.16 4.98 -0.46
CA GLU A 83 11.30 6.20 0.34
C GLU A 83 12.70 6.81 0.21
N ASN A 84 13.70 5.97 -0.04
CA ASN A 84 15.04 6.38 -0.46
C ASN A 84 15.13 6.73 -1.96
N GLU A 85 13.99 6.86 -2.66
CA GLU A 85 13.87 7.16 -4.09
C GLU A 85 14.56 6.16 -5.05
N ASP A 86 14.97 4.99 -4.54
CA ASP A 86 15.56 3.90 -5.32
C ASP A 86 14.45 2.99 -5.87
N TYR A 87 13.67 3.54 -6.79
CA TYR A 87 12.46 2.89 -7.29
C TYR A 87 12.75 1.54 -7.98
N LEU A 88 13.93 1.38 -8.59
CA LEU A 88 14.30 0.12 -9.26
C LEU A 88 14.55 -1.01 -8.27
N ASN A 89 15.22 -0.74 -7.14
CA ASN A 89 15.38 -1.75 -6.10
C ASN A 89 14.09 -1.96 -5.30
N ALA A 90 13.24 -0.94 -5.16
CA ALA A 90 11.91 -1.07 -4.59
C ALA A 90 11.06 -2.07 -5.39
N ILE A 91 10.97 -1.90 -6.71
CA ILE A 91 10.26 -2.81 -7.63
C ILE A 91 10.75 -4.25 -7.43
N LYS A 92 12.06 -4.49 -7.51
CA LYS A 92 12.63 -5.83 -7.36
C LYS A 92 12.31 -6.47 -6.01
N ALA A 93 12.28 -5.69 -4.94
CA ALA A 93 11.98 -6.19 -3.61
C ALA A 93 10.50 -6.55 -3.46
N PHE A 94 9.60 -5.69 -3.96
CA PHE A 94 8.17 -5.98 -4.00
C PHE A 94 7.83 -7.20 -4.89
N GLU A 95 8.41 -7.29 -6.09
CA GLU A 95 8.25 -8.45 -6.97
C GLU A 95 8.68 -9.75 -6.27
N LYS A 96 9.86 -9.77 -5.61
CA LYS A 96 10.29 -10.94 -4.84
C LYS A 96 9.41 -11.26 -3.64
N SER A 97 8.79 -10.25 -3.02
CA SER A 97 7.79 -10.49 -1.97
C SER A 97 6.58 -11.21 -2.55
N LEU A 98 6.10 -10.73 -3.70
CA LEU A 98 4.92 -11.28 -4.38
C LEU A 98 5.18 -12.65 -5.03
N ASP A 99 6.43 -12.96 -5.40
CA ASP A 99 6.83 -14.31 -5.80
C ASP A 99 6.62 -15.34 -4.67
N ILE A 100 6.69 -14.90 -3.40
CA ILE A 100 6.52 -15.75 -2.22
C ILE A 100 5.05 -15.75 -1.75
N ASP A 101 4.44 -14.57 -1.67
CA ASP A 101 3.01 -14.40 -1.32
C ASP A 101 2.33 -13.49 -2.35
N PRO A 102 1.70 -14.06 -3.40
CA PRO A 102 1.20 -13.31 -4.54
C PRO A 102 -0.07 -12.52 -4.27
N ASP A 103 -0.81 -12.87 -3.21
CA ASP A 103 -2.17 -12.37 -2.97
C ASP A 103 -2.20 -11.24 -1.92
N VAL A 104 -1.09 -10.51 -1.77
CA VAL A 104 -0.98 -9.38 -0.84
C VAL A 104 -1.24 -8.06 -1.56
N ALA A 105 -2.51 -7.66 -1.60
CA ALA A 105 -2.97 -6.43 -2.26
C ALA A 105 -2.17 -5.17 -1.92
N PHE A 106 -1.84 -4.99 -0.64
CA PHE A 106 -1.09 -3.82 -0.20
C PHE A 106 0.31 -3.77 -0.85
N VAL A 107 0.94 -4.92 -1.07
CA VAL A 107 2.24 -4.99 -1.76
C VAL A 107 2.10 -4.67 -3.24
N HIS A 108 1.01 -5.09 -3.90
CA HIS A 108 0.71 -4.68 -5.28
C HIS A 108 0.46 -3.17 -5.40
N PHE A 109 -0.18 -2.56 -4.40
CA PHE A 109 -0.34 -1.10 -4.36
C PHE A 109 1.00 -0.38 -4.22
N LEU A 110 1.88 -0.85 -3.34
CA LEU A 110 3.24 -0.30 -3.19
C LEU A 110 4.09 -0.50 -4.45
N LEU A 111 3.96 -1.65 -5.12
CA LEU A 111 4.60 -1.93 -6.40
C LEU A 111 4.12 -0.95 -7.49
N GLY A 112 2.81 -0.68 -7.55
CA GLY A 112 2.24 0.32 -8.45
C GLY A 112 2.81 1.72 -8.23
N ASN A 113 2.99 2.13 -6.96
CA ASN A 113 3.64 3.40 -6.62
C ASN A 113 5.08 3.44 -7.14
N ALA A 114 5.84 2.37 -6.94
CA ALA A 114 7.22 2.29 -7.38
C ALA A 114 7.34 2.31 -8.92
N TYR A 115 6.50 1.57 -9.64
CA TYR A 115 6.44 1.64 -11.11
C TYR A 115 6.08 3.04 -11.60
N SER A 116 5.10 3.70 -10.99
CA SER A 116 4.68 5.06 -11.34
C SER A 116 5.85 6.05 -11.21
N ARG A 117 6.56 6.02 -10.07
CA ARG A 117 7.74 6.87 -9.83
C ARG A 117 8.91 6.56 -10.77
N ALA A 118 9.03 5.31 -11.20
CA ALA A 118 10.00 4.89 -12.22
C ALA A 118 9.59 5.22 -13.67
N GLY A 119 8.41 5.83 -13.89
CA GLY A 119 7.89 6.17 -15.22
C GLY A 119 7.26 4.98 -15.98
N LYS A 120 7.07 3.84 -15.33
CA LYS A 120 6.49 2.61 -15.89
C LYS A 120 4.97 2.60 -15.71
N LEU A 121 4.29 3.47 -16.46
CA LEU A 121 2.88 3.79 -16.21
C LEU A 121 1.92 2.61 -16.45
N MET A 122 2.19 1.75 -17.44
CA MET A 122 1.33 0.60 -17.73
C MET A 122 1.42 -0.45 -16.62
N GLU A 123 2.64 -0.78 -16.20
CA GLU A 123 2.89 -1.72 -15.10
C GLU A 123 2.33 -1.20 -13.77
N ALA A 124 2.39 0.12 -13.56
CA ALA A 124 1.76 0.77 -12.40
C ALA A 124 0.25 0.54 -12.39
N VAL A 125 -0.45 0.81 -13.51
CA VAL A 125 -1.89 0.59 -13.65
C VAL A 125 -2.25 -0.87 -13.39
N MET A 126 -1.53 -1.81 -14.01
CA MET A 126 -1.77 -3.24 -13.78
C MET A 126 -1.60 -3.66 -12.32
N SER A 127 -0.57 -3.13 -11.64
CA SER A 127 -0.33 -3.42 -10.23
C SER A 127 -1.42 -2.83 -9.34
N TYR A 128 -1.90 -1.61 -9.63
CA TYR A 128 -3.04 -1.04 -8.93
C TYR A 128 -4.33 -1.83 -9.17
N ASP A 129 -4.61 -2.23 -10.42
CA ASP A 129 -5.79 -3.02 -10.76
C ASP A 129 -5.77 -4.37 -10.00
N PHE A 130 -4.61 -4.99 -9.88
CA PHE A 130 -4.47 -6.25 -9.15
C PHE A 130 -4.51 -6.06 -7.62
N ALA A 131 -3.96 -4.96 -7.09
CA ALA A 131 -4.13 -4.58 -5.69
C ALA A 131 -5.62 -4.39 -5.34
N ILE A 132 -6.35 -3.69 -6.22
CA ILE A 132 -7.79 -3.48 -6.13
C ILE A 132 -8.50 -4.84 -6.16
N PHE A 133 -8.14 -5.74 -7.07
CA PHE A 133 -8.68 -7.10 -7.18
C PHE A 133 -8.52 -7.93 -5.89
N LEU A 134 -7.37 -7.84 -5.23
CA LEU A 134 -7.00 -8.72 -4.10
C LEU A 134 -7.53 -8.30 -2.72
N ASP A 135 -7.50 -7.00 -2.40
CA ASP A 135 -7.97 -6.49 -1.10
C ASP A 135 -8.32 -5.01 -1.24
N LEU A 136 -9.55 -4.76 -1.65
CA LEU A 136 -10.47 -4.05 -0.79
C LEU A 136 -11.87 -4.54 -1.11
N ASP A 137 -12.81 -4.14 -0.25
CA ASP A 137 -14.23 -4.03 -0.50
C ASP A 137 -14.48 -3.26 -1.83
N ILE A 138 -14.19 -3.90 -2.98
CA ILE A 138 -14.14 -3.36 -4.34
C ILE A 138 -15.47 -2.66 -4.64
N TYR A 139 -16.53 -3.27 -4.13
CA TYR A 139 -17.87 -2.76 -4.11
C TYR A 139 -17.97 -1.36 -3.45
N LYS A 140 -17.49 -1.21 -2.20
CA LYS A 140 -17.47 0.10 -1.52
C LYS A 140 -16.53 1.11 -2.18
N ALA A 141 -15.38 0.68 -2.69
CA ALA A 141 -14.46 1.58 -3.37
C ALA A 141 -15.09 2.22 -4.62
N HIS A 142 -15.76 1.42 -5.45
CA HIS A 142 -16.50 1.93 -6.61
C HIS A 142 -17.67 2.85 -6.20
N ILE A 143 -18.38 2.55 -5.10
CA ILE A 143 -19.41 3.45 -4.55
C ILE A 143 -18.81 4.80 -4.13
N ASP A 144 -17.71 4.80 -3.38
CA ASP A 144 -17.09 6.02 -2.87
C ASP A 144 -16.53 6.91 -3.99
N PHE A 145 -15.94 6.31 -5.04
CA PHE A 145 -15.51 7.05 -6.22
C PHE A 145 -16.69 7.63 -7.00
N ALA A 146 -17.76 6.84 -7.18
CA ALA A 146 -18.96 7.29 -7.85
C ALA A 146 -19.57 8.52 -7.14
N GLN A 147 -19.66 8.50 -5.81
CA GLN A 147 -20.15 9.63 -5.01
C GLN A 147 -19.26 10.87 -5.12
N LYS A 148 -17.93 10.71 -5.14
CA LYS A 148 -17.00 11.84 -5.32
C LYS A 148 -17.15 12.46 -6.71
N TYR A 149 -17.25 11.65 -7.77
CA TYR A 149 -17.48 12.14 -9.12
C TYR A 149 -18.85 12.82 -9.28
N GLU A 150 -19.89 12.31 -8.61
CA GLU A 150 -21.22 12.93 -8.58
C GLU A 150 -21.15 14.34 -7.95
N LYS A 151 -20.47 14.48 -6.80
CA LYS A 151 -20.25 15.79 -6.14
C LYS A 151 -19.45 16.78 -6.99
N MET A 152 -18.53 16.28 -7.82
CA MET A 152 -17.75 17.08 -8.77
C MET A 152 -18.50 17.39 -10.07
N GLY A 153 -19.73 16.88 -10.25
CA GLY A 153 -20.50 17.03 -11.48
C GLY A 153 -20.02 16.20 -12.67
N LEU A 154 -19.08 15.28 -12.44
CA LEU A 154 -18.50 14.37 -13.45
C LEU A 154 -19.40 13.12 -13.62
N LEU A 155 -20.62 13.35 -14.12
CA LEU A 155 -21.71 12.36 -14.10
C LEU A 155 -21.41 11.07 -14.88
N GLU A 156 -20.67 11.15 -15.99
CA GLU A 156 -20.29 9.97 -16.79
C GLU A 156 -19.33 9.05 -16.04
N ARG A 157 -18.36 9.64 -15.32
CA ARG A 157 -17.42 8.89 -14.48
C ARG A 157 -18.14 8.29 -13.28
N ALA A 158 -19.03 9.06 -12.65
CA ALA A 158 -19.88 8.54 -11.57
C ALA A 158 -20.73 7.35 -12.02
N LEU A 159 -21.34 7.42 -13.21
CA LEU A 159 -22.14 6.33 -13.77
C LEU A 159 -21.31 5.08 -14.03
N LYS A 160 -20.09 5.23 -14.56
CA LYS A 160 -19.17 4.11 -14.81
C LYS A 160 -18.85 3.37 -13.50
N GLU A 161 -18.47 4.10 -12.46
CA GLU A 161 -18.12 3.50 -11.16
C GLU A 161 -19.32 2.84 -10.48
N TYR A 162 -20.50 3.47 -10.46
CA TYR A 162 -21.71 2.81 -9.93
C TYR A 162 -22.09 1.55 -10.71
N THR A 163 -21.89 1.54 -12.04
CA THR A 163 -22.18 0.35 -12.88
C THR A 163 -21.25 -0.80 -12.54
N ILE A 164 -19.95 -0.53 -12.38
CA ILE A 164 -18.98 -1.55 -11.98
C ILE A 164 -19.35 -2.11 -10.59
N ALA A 165 -19.66 -1.25 -9.60
CA ALA A 165 -20.12 -1.69 -8.29
C ALA A 165 -21.34 -2.63 -8.36
N TYR A 166 -22.31 -2.32 -9.22
CA TYR A 166 -23.51 -3.14 -9.42
C TYR A 166 -23.21 -4.49 -10.09
N GLU A 167 -22.25 -4.54 -11.02
CA GLU A 167 -21.80 -5.80 -11.64
C GLU A 167 -21.10 -6.73 -10.64
N ILE A 168 -20.46 -6.16 -9.62
CA ILE A 168 -19.81 -6.91 -8.54
C ILE A 168 -20.82 -7.46 -7.51
N ASP A 169 -21.73 -6.62 -7.01
CA ASP A 169 -22.83 -7.05 -6.13
C ASP A 169 -24.15 -6.36 -6.50
N PRO A 170 -25.05 -7.05 -7.22
CA PRO A 170 -26.30 -6.46 -7.70
C PRO A 170 -27.40 -6.40 -6.63
N ARG A 171 -27.15 -6.87 -5.40
CA ARG A 171 -28.20 -7.03 -4.36
C ARG A 171 -28.57 -5.72 -3.66
N GLU A 172 -27.76 -4.68 -3.79
CA GLU A 172 -27.99 -3.39 -3.14
C GLU A 172 -28.82 -2.44 -4.00
N LYS A 173 -30.02 -2.11 -3.50
CA LYS A 173 -31.01 -1.28 -4.20
C LYS A 173 -30.52 0.16 -4.45
N ASN A 174 -29.71 0.69 -3.54
CA ASN A 174 -29.21 2.08 -3.58
C ASN A 174 -28.34 2.36 -4.82
N VAL A 175 -27.50 1.40 -5.23
CA VAL A 175 -26.61 1.55 -6.40
C VAL A 175 -27.41 1.54 -7.71
N SER A 176 -28.37 0.62 -7.85
CA SER A 176 -29.25 0.57 -9.03
C SER A 176 -30.07 1.86 -9.20
N ASP A 177 -30.57 2.43 -8.11
CA ASP A 177 -31.33 3.69 -8.15
C ASP A 177 -30.43 4.85 -8.60
N LYS A 178 -29.18 4.91 -8.14
CA LYS A 178 -28.20 5.90 -8.58
C LYS A 178 -27.84 5.78 -10.06
N ILE A 179 -27.67 4.57 -10.59
CA ILE A 179 -27.46 4.33 -12.02
C ILE A 179 -28.62 4.90 -12.85
N ARG A 180 -29.87 4.64 -12.43
CA ARG A 180 -31.07 5.13 -13.12
C ARG A 180 -31.17 6.65 -13.08
N GLU A 181 -30.89 7.26 -11.93
CA GLU A 181 -30.88 8.71 -11.74
C GLU A 181 -29.87 9.39 -12.69
N LEU A 182 -28.64 8.88 -12.73
CA LEU A 182 -27.56 9.45 -13.53
C LEU A 182 -27.81 9.30 -15.04
N LYS A 183 -28.33 8.14 -15.50
CA LYS A 183 -28.71 7.95 -16.91
C LYS A 183 -29.74 8.99 -17.35
N LYS A 184 -30.79 9.21 -16.56
CA LYS A 184 -31.81 10.24 -16.86
C LYS A 184 -31.22 11.65 -16.89
N LYS A 185 -30.33 12.00 -15.94
CA LYS A 185 -29.65 13.31 -15.93
C LYS A 185 -28.77 13.54 -17.16
N LEU A 186 -28.11 12.49 -17.64
CA LEU A 186 -27.27 12.54 -18.84
C LEU A 186 -28.11 12.64 -20.12
N GLU A 187 -29.23 11.91 -20.21
CA GLU A 187 -30.18 12.01 -21.33
C GLU A 187 -30.79 13.42 -21.45
N LEU A 188 -31.13 14.06 -20.32
CA LEU A 188 -31.68 15.42 -20.29
C LEU A 188 -30.67 16.52 -20.65
N LYS A 189 -29.37 16.22 -20.69
CA LYS A 189 -28.31 17.17 -21.09
C LYS A 189 -28.04 17.19 -22.60
N VAL A 190 -28.60 16.24 -23.35
CA VAL A 190 -28.39 16.07 -24.80
C VAL A 190 -29.50 16.78 -25.61
N ILE A 191 -30.50 17.38 -24.94
CA ILE A 191 -31.60 18.17 -25.52
C ILE A 191 -31.33 19.66 -25.25
#